data_AF-A0A849R2G4-F1
#
_entry.id   AF-A0A849R2G4-F1
#
_cell.length_a   1.000
_cell.length_b   1.000
_cell.length_c   1.000
_cell.angle_alpha   90.00
_cell.angle_beta   90.00
_cell.angle_gamma   90.00
#
_symmetry.space_group_name_H-M   'P 1'
#
loop_
_entity.id
_entity.type
_entity.pdbx_description
1 polymer ?
#
loop_
_entity_poly.entity_id
_entity_poly.type
_entity_poly.pdbx_seq_one_letter_code
_entity_poly.pdbx_strand_id
1 'polypeptide(L)'
;MKKRKNVKKAQMSIEYLGGFTIFISLIIYVFFIILTIVPQNLESIHENIIETGAWGATQNIVEYLSLKKDGSINESALNVISKCTVYNAHPTDPIALASVSNYTFAKNNIVNISSKNEFNLVVDQYLIALTTKKNILNFTGSLILSGKEIFFETFNTTTPQYDSVVMDNGTKITAIKNDIVYLDSQKYYVDTIDTKGQFVILKSNIVDCGKQPPDNMYTAIHKRYLKQNNNIVGIKVTYWGY
;
A
#
# COMPACT_ATOMS: atom_id res chain seq x y z
N MET A 1 -77.38 28.83 18.65
CA MET A 1 -76.77 27.47 18.49
C MET A 1 -75.91 27.27 17.23
N LYS A 2 -76.17 27.92 16.08
CA LYS A 2 -75.40 27.74 14.81
C LYS A 2 -73.89 28.07 14.92
N LYS A 3 -73.51 29.11 15.67
CA LYS A 3 -72.12 29.60 15.79
C LYS A 3 -71.17 28.57 16.46
N ARG A 4 -71.63 27.83 17.47
CA ARG A 4 -70.84 26.77 18.16
C ARG A 4 -70.59 25.52 17.28
N LYS A 5 -71.46 25.22 16.31
CA LYS A 5 -71.32 24.07 15.40
C LYS A 5 -70.21 24.30 14.36
N ASN A 6 -70.04 25.54 13.89
CA ASN A 6 -68.99 25.90 12.93
C ASN A 6 -67.61 25.98 13.57
N VAL A 7 -67.50 26.43 14.82
CA VAL A 7 -66.23 26.43 15.58
C VAL A 7 -65.71 25.00 15.78
N LYS A 8 -66.57 24.04 16.17
CA LYS A 8 -66.17 22.62 16.31
C LYS A 8 -65.71 21.98 15.00
N LYS A 9 -66.32 22.34 13.86
CA LYS A 9 -65.88 21.85 12.54
C LYS A 9 -64.52 22.42 12.14
N ALA A 10 -64.31 23.72 12.34
CA ALA A 10 -63.02 24.36 12.09
C ALA A 10 -61.91 23.79 12.98
N GLN A 11 -62.21 23.50 14.25
CA GLN A 11 -61.27 22.90 15.20
C GLN A 11 -60.85 21.48 14.78
N MET A 12 -61.80 20.64 14.36
CA MET A 12 -61.50 19.32 13.77
C MET A 12 -60.65 19.40 12.49
N SER A 13 -60.90 20.39 11.62
CA SER A 13 -60.10 20.60 10.41
C SER A 13 -58.66 21.05 10.72
N ILE A 14 -58.46 21.85 11.76
CA ILE A 14 -57.13 22.31 12.20
C ILE A 14 -56.34 21.17 12.86
N GLU A 15 -56.98 20.37 13.70
CA GLU A 15 -56.37 19.19 14.33
C GLU A 15 -55.93 18.16 13.28
N TYR A 16 -56.75 17.93 12.24
CA TYR A 16 -56.39 17.06 11.12
C TYR A 16 -55.21 17.61 10.31
N LEU A 17 -55.18 18.92 10.04
CA LEU A 17 -54.07 19.57 9.33
C LEU A 17 -52.76 19.49 10.14
N GLY A 18 -52.83 19.70 11.45
CA GLY A 18 -51.70 19.56 12.36
C GLY A 18 -51.16 18.13 12.41
N GLY A 19 -52.05 17.15 12.54
CA GLY A 19 -51.69 15.72 12.52
C GLY A 19 -51.05 15.30 11.20
N PHE A 20 -51.60 15.76 10.07
CA PHE A 20 -51.04 15.48 8.74
C PHE A 20 -49.64 16.10 8.56
N THR A 21 -49.43 17.32 9.05
CA THR A 21 -48.12 18.01 8.96
C THR A 21 -47.05 17.29 9.79
N ILE A 22 -47.41 16.83 10.99
CA ILE A 22 -46.50 16.04 11.86
C ILE A 22 -46.17 14.70 11.18
N PHE A 23 -47.16 14.03 10.60
CA PHE A 23 -46.97 12.76 9.91
C PHE A 23 -46.03 12.89 8.70
N ILE A 24 -46.25 13.89 7.85
CA ILE A 24 -45.37 14.19 6.70
C ILE A 24 -43.95 14.53 7.18
N SER A 25 -43.81 15.34 8.24
CA SER A 25 -42.50 15.70 8.81
C SER A 25 -41.75 14.45 9.31
N LEU A 26 -42.47 13.49 9.90
CA LEU A 26 -41.88 12.25 10.37
C LEU A 26 -41.44 11.34 9.21
N ILE A 27 -42.21 11.28 8.12
CA ILE A 27 -41.80 10.58 6.89
C ILE A 27 -40.54 11.21 6.30
N ILE A 28 -40.49 12.53 6.17
CA ILE A 28 -39.31 13.25 5.65
C ILE A 28 -38.11 13.00 6.56
N TYR A 29 -38.30 13.01 7.88
CA TYR A 29 -37.23 12.73 8.85
C TYR A 29 -36.69 11.30 8.72
N VAL A 30 -37.57 10.29 8.61
CA VAL A 30 -37.17 8.89 8.38
C VAL A 30 -36.45 8.75 7.03
N PHE A 31 -36.95 9.40 5.98
CA PHE A 31 -36.30 9.39 4.66
C PHE A 31 -34.93 10.05 4.71
N PHE A 32 -34.78 11.17 5.44
CA PHE A 32 -33.51 11.85 5.64
C PHE A 32 -32.51 10.96 6.40
N ILE A 33 -32.96 10.25 7.44
CA ILE A 33 -32.15 9.27 8.16
C ILE A 33 -31.69 8.14 7.24
N ILE A 34 -32.59 7.59 6.43
CA ILE A 34 -32.24 6.52 5.47
C ILE A 34 -31.20 7.02 4.46
N LEU A 35 -31.39 8.23 3.92
CA LEU A 35 -30.47 8.82 2.95
C LEU A 35 -29.11 9.21 3.52
N THR A 36 -28.99 9.43 4.84
CA THR A 36 -27.72 9.84 5.47
C THR A 36 -26.99 8.68 6.12
N ILE A 37 -27.70 7.82 6.86
CA ILE A 37 -27.09 6.75 7.65
C ILE A 37 -26.79 5.51 6.80
N VAL A 38 -27.66 5.15 5.85
CA VAL A 38 -27.45 3.93 5.04
C VAL A 38 -26.20 4.02 4.17
N PRO A 39 -25.94 5.12 3.43
CA PRO A 39 -24.70 5.24 2.65
C PRO A 39 -23.45 5.17 3.52
N GLN A 40 -23.42 5.85 4.67
CA GLN A 40 -22.27 5.83 5.58
C GLN A 40 -21.97 4.43 6.13
N ASN A 41 -23.01 3.66 6.44
CA ASN A 41 -22.84 2.28 6.89
C ASN A 41 -22.39 1.35 5.76
N LEU A 42 -22.87 1.56 4.52
CA LEU A 42 -22.41 0.78 3.37
C LEU A 42 -20.96 1.09 3.00
N GLU A 43 -20.57 2.36 3.05
CA GLU A 43 -19.19 2.81 2.86
C GLU A 43 -18.28 2.15 3.90
N SER A 44 -18.57 2.28 5.19
CA SER A 44 -17.74 1.67 6.25
C SER A 44 -17.65 0.14 6.18
N ILE A 45 -18.71 -0.56 5.75
CA ILE A 45 -18.66 -2.01 5.49
C ILE A 45 -17.75 -2.31 4.30
N HIS A 46 -17.87 -1.54 3.22
CA HIS A 46 -17.04 -1.71 2.02
C HIS A 46 -15.56 -1.46 2.35
N GLU A 47 -15.26 -0.38 3.07
CA GLU A 47 -13.90 -0.06 3.53
C GLU A 47 -13.28 -1.21 4.33
N ASN A 48 -14.04 -1.77 5.28
CA ASN A 48 -13.56 -2.87 6.12
C ASN A 48 -13.32 -4.18 5.33
N ILE A 49 -14.15 -4.47 4.32
CA ILE A 49 -13.94 -5.63 3.43
C ILE A 49 -12.66 -5.44 2.62
N ILE A 50 -12.43 -4.24 2.07
CA ILE A 50 -11.23 -3.94 1.29
C ILE A 50 -9.98 -3.98 2.17
N GLU A 51 -10.03 -3.44 3.39
CA GLU A 51 -8.94 -3.50 4.37
C GLU A 51 -8.61 -4.94 4.77
N THR A 52 -9.63 -5.73 5.14
CA THR A 52 -9.45 -7.14 5.52
C THR A 52 -8.91 -7.97 4.35
N GLY A 53 -9.39 -7.68 3.12
CA GLY A 53 -8.91 -8.32 1.90
C GLY A 53 -7.44 -7.99 1.62
N ALA A 54 -7.05 -6.71 1.76
CA ALA A 54 -5.68 -6.27 1.60
C ALA A 54 -4.75 -6.94 2.63
N TRP A 55 -5.20 -7.06 3.88
CA TRP A 55 -4.44 -7.73 4.93
C TRP A 55 -4.21 -9.20 4.59
N GLY A 56 -5.28 -9.94 4.25
CA GLY A 56 -5.20 -11.36 3.87
C GLY A 56 -4.32 -11.58 2.65
N ALA A 57 -4.49 -10.77 1.61
CA ALA A 57 -3.64 -10.78 0.42
C ALA A 57 -2.16 -10.60 0.76
N THR A 58 -1.86 -9.66 1.66
CA THR A 58 -0.50 -9.41 2.12
C THR A 58 0.08 -10.59 2.89
N GLN A 59 -0.70 -11.21 3.78
CA GLN A 59 -0.26 -12.40 4.51
C GLN A 59 0.06 -13.55 3.57
N ASN A 60 -0.82 -13.83 2.60
CA ASN A 60 -0.62 -14.90 1.63
C ASN A 60 0.65 -14.68 0.79
N ILE A 61 0.89 -13.45 0.33
CA ILE A 61 2.10 -13.10 -0.42
C ILE A 61 3.34 -13.24 0.46
N VAL A 62 3.30 -12.77 1.70
CA VAL A 62 4.40 -12.91 2.65
C VAL A 62 4.69 -14.37 2.94
N GLU A 63 3.68 -15.21 3.16
CA GLU A 63 3.84 -16.65 3.37
C GLU A 63 4.44 -17.36 2.16
N TYR A 64 4.06 -16.96 0.94
CA TYR A 64 4.61 -17.50 -0.29
C TYR A 64 6.07 -17.08 -0.52
N LEU A 65 6.37 -15.81 -0.25
CA LEU A 65 7.70 -15.23 -0.43
C LEU A 65 8.65 -15.54 0.72
N SER A 66 8.17 -15.89 1.91
CA SER A 66 9.03 -16.14 3.07
C SER A 66 9.42 -17.61 3.19
N LEU A 67 10.69 -17.86 3.51
CA LEU A 67 11.09 -19.10 4.15
C LEU A 67 10.52 -19.08 5.58
N LYS A 68 9.64 -20.05 5.88
CA LYS A 68 8.85 -20.09 7.13
C LYS A 68 9.67 -20.09 8.43
N LYS A 69 11.00 -20.26 8.38
CA LYS A 69 11.86 -20.46 9.56
C LYS A 69 12.67 -19.24 10.00
N ASP A 70 12.96 -18.27 9.14
CA ASP A 70 13.85 -17.14 9.48
C ASP A 70 13.43 -15.78 8.89
N GLY A 71 12.29 -15.72 8.19
CA GLY A 71 11.81 -14.48 7.56
C GLY A 71 12.65 -14.01 6.37
N SER A 72 13.50 -14.89 5.83
CA SER A 72 14.22 -14.64 4.58
C SER A 72 13.35 -14.92 3.36
N ILE A 73 13.68 -14.28 2.23
CA ILE A 73 12.93 -14.44 1.00
C ILE A 73 13.29 -15.77 0.31
N ASN A 74 12.28 -16.45 -0.21
CA ASN A 74 12.44 -17.58 -1.10
C ASN A 74 12.70 -17.05 -2.52
N GLU A 75 13.95 -17.09 -2.96
CA GLU A 75 14.37 -16.61 -4.29
C GLU A 75 13.63 -17.29 -5.44
N SER A 76 13.27 -18.58 -5.29
CA SER A 76 12.49 -19.28 -6.33
C SER A 76 11.08 -18.72 -6.44
N ALA A 77 10.45 -18.38 -5.30
CA ALA A 77 9.15 -17.74 -5.25
C ALA A 77 9.19 -16.30 -5.81
N LEU A 78 10.23 -15.54 -5.46
CA LEU A 78 10.45 -14.19 -5.98
C LEU A 78 10.60 -14.18 -7.51
N ASN A 79 11.34 -15.14 -8.07
CA ASN A 79 11.53 -15.30 -9.51
C ASN A 79 10.24 -15.64 -10.28
N VAL A 80 9.24 -16.23 -9.63
CA VAL A 80 7.94 -16.49 -10.26
C VAL A 80 7.15 -15.19 -10.39
N ILE A 81 7.08 -14.40 -9.32
CA ILE A 81 6.29 -13.17 -9.28
C ILE A 81 6.95 -12.04 -10.09
N SER A 82 8.29 -11.97 -10.14
CA SER A 82 9.01 -10.92 -10.86
C SER A 82 8.69 -10.85 -12.36
N LYS A 83 8.22 -11.96 -12.96
CA LYS A 83 7.79 -12.03 -14.37
C LYS A 83 6.51 -11.26 -14.69
N CYS A 84 5.88 -10.65 -13.70
CA CYS A 84 4.64 -9.90 -13.82
C CYS A 84 4.85 -8.37 -14.06
N THR A 85 6.10 -7.93 -14.22
CA THR A 85 6.51 -6.50 -14.27
C THR A 85 6.20 -5.74 -15.56
N VAL A 86 5.71 -6.37 -16.62
CA VAL A 86 5.55 -5.74 -17.95
C VAL A 86 4.09 -5.43 -18.29
N TYR A 87 3.33 -5.07 -17.27
CA TYR A 87 1.87 -5.20 -17.30
C TYR A 87 1.11 -4.08 -18.03
N ASN A 88 1.81 -3.05 -18.54
CA ASN A 88 1.23 -1.90 -19.26
C ASN A 88 1.59 -1.85 -20.77
N ALA A 89 2.06 -2.95 -21.38
CA ALA A 89 2.33 -3.00 -22.81
C ALA A 89 1.04 -3.28 -23.64
N HIS A 90 1.05 -2.94 -24.93
CA HIS A 90 -0.10 -3.05 -25.84
C HIS A 90 -0.68 -4.48 -25.82
N PRO A 91 -2.02 -4.69 -25.89
CA PRO A 91 -2.66 -6.00 -25.74
C PRO A 91 -2.26 -7.07 -26.79
N THR A 92 -1.52 -6.67 -27.82
CA THR A 92 -0.97 -7.56 -28.86
C THR A 92 0.49 -7.92 -28.64
N ASP A 93 1.14 -7.36 -27.62
CA ASP A 93 2.53 -7.64 -27.27
C ASP A 93 2.62 -8.98 -26.52
N PRO A 94 3.42 -9.96 -27.00
CA PRO A 94 3.66 -11.22 -26.30
C PRO A 94 4.11 -11.05 -24.85
N ILE A 95 4.86 -9.98 -24.55
CA ILE A 95 5.37 -9.69 -23.21
C ILE A 95 4.22 -9.25 -22.29
N ALA A 96 3.27 -8.45 -22.81
CA ALA A 96 2.06 -8.07 -22.08
C ALA A 96 1.20 -9.30 -21.74
N LEU A 97 0.99 -10.18 -22.71
CA LEU A 97 0.20 -11.41 -22.53
C LEU A 97 0.81 -12.35 -21.48
N ALA A 98 2.13 -12.53 -21.51
CA ALA A 98 2.84 -13.31 -20.50
C ALA A 98 2.67 -12.68 -19.10
N SER A 99 2.81 -11.35 -19.00
CA SER A 99 2.61 -10.61 -17.75
C SER A 99 1.20 -10.77 -17.19
N VAL A 100 0.17 -10.74 -18.05
CA VAL A 100 -1.22 -10.98 -17.65
C VAL A 100 -1.40 -12.39 -17.10
N SER A 101 -0.83 -13.40 -17.76
CA SER A 101 -0.92 -14.78 -17.29
C SER A 101 -0.26 -14.97 -15.91
N ASN A 102 0.90 -14.32 -15.68
CA ASN A 102 1.60 -14.33 -14.40
C ASN A 102 0.81 -13.60 -13.31
N TYR A 103 0.18 -12.47 -13.66
CA TYR A 103 -0.72 -11.76 -12.76
C TYR A 103 -1.90 -12.65 -12.35
N THR A 104 -2.57 -13.29 -13.31
CA THR A 104 -3.68 -14.21 -13.04
C THR A 104 -3.24 -15.40 -12.20
N PHE A 105 -2.06 -15.95 -12.47
CA PHE A 105 -1.47 -17.01 -11.65
C PHE A 105 -1.29 -16.54 -10.20
N ALA A 106 -0.66 -15.39 -9.99
CA ALA A 106 -0.45 -14.82 -8.66
C ALA A 106 -1.79 -14.54 -7.97
N LYS A 107 -2.74 -13.91 -8.65
CA LYS A 107 -4.10 -13.60 -8.16
C LYS A 107 -4.80 -14.84 -7.61
N ASN A 108 -4.80 -15.92 -8.39
CA ASN A 108 -5.60 -17.10 -8.10
C ASN A 108 -4.90 -18.10 -7.18
N ASN A 109 -3.57 -18.25 -7.30
CA ASN A 109 -2.83 -19.32 -6.63
C ASN A 109 -1.97 -18.84 -5.46
N ILE A 110 -1.59 -17.55 -5.44
CA ILE A 110 -0.76 -16.97 -4.38
C ILE A 110 -1.65 -16.13 -3.46
N VAL A 111 -2.26 -15.10 -4.00
CA VAL A 111 -3.06 -14.15 -3.22
C VAL A 111 -4.42 -14.75 -2.83
N ASN A 112 -4.99 -15.58 -3.71
CA ASN A 112 -6.28 -16.23 -3.56
C ASN A 112 -7.44 -15.23 -3.32
N ILE A 113 -7.57 -14.26 -4.23
CA ILE A 113 -8.63 -13.25 -4.16
C ILE A 113 -9.72 -13.48 -5.21
N SER A 114 -10.93 -12.99 -4.94
CA SER A 114 -12.08 -13.15 -5.84
C SER A 114 -11.83 -12.50 -7.21
N SER A 115 -12.52 -12.98 -8.24
CA SER A 115 -12.41 -12.44 -9.60
C SER A 115 -12.85 -10.98 -9.73
N LYS A 116 -13.71 -10.49 -8.82
CA LYS A 116 -14.22 -9.11 -8.79
C LYS A 116 -13.24 -8.11 -8.15
N ASN A 117 -12.25 -8.61 -7.44
CA ASN A 117 -11.26 -7.79 -6.74
C ASN A 117 -9.95 -7.83 -7.50
N GLU A 118 -9.12 -6.82 -7.34
CA GLU A 118 -7.82 -6.70 -7.99
C GLU A 118 -6.76 -6.29 -6.96
N PHE A 119 -5.50 -6.50 -7.32
CA PHE A 119 -4.38 -6.07 -6.50
C PHE A 119 -3.21 -5.56 -7.34
N ASN A 120 -2.35 -4.79 -6.69
CA ASN A 120 -1.02 -4.45 -7.16
C ASN A 120 -0.03 -4.89 -6.09
N LEU A 121 0.97 -5.64 -6.49
CA LEU A 121 2.06 -6.10 -5.64
C LEU A 121 3.34 -5.43 -6.09
N VAL A 122 3.90 -4.61 -5.21
CA VAL A 122 5.24 -4.05 -5.38
C VAL A 122 6.18 -4.73 -4.38
N VAL A 123 7.29 -5.27 -4.87
CA VAL A 123 8.38 -5.77 -4.02
C VAL A 123 9.59 -4.90 -4.24
N ASP A 124 10.00 -4.21 -3.19
CA ASP A 124 11.11 -3.27 -3.18
C ASP A 124 12.27 -3.84 -2.36
N GLN A 125 13.49 -3.73 -2.87
CA GLN A 125 14.69 -3.89 -2.06
C GLN A 125 15.07 -2.55 -1.46
N TYR A 126 15.30 -2.52 -0.16
CA TYR A 126 15.78 -1.36 0.56
C TYR A 126 17.20 -1.61 1.05
N LEU A 127 18.09 -0.72 0.62
CA LEU A 127 19.43 -0.57 1.14
C LEU A 127 19.49 0.71 1.95
N ILE A 128 19.96 0.63 3.19
CA ILE A 128 20.21 1.83 3.99
C ILE A 128 21.63 2.28 3.65
N ALA A 129 21.83 3.56 3.36
CA ALA A 129 23.15 4.16 3.17
C ALA A 129 23.32 5.32 4.16
N LEU A 130 24.54 5.62 4.58
CA LEU A 130 24.77 6.74 5.50
C LEU A 130 25.06 8.02 4.72
N THR A 131 24.57 9.14 5.24
CA THR A 131 24.92 10.47 4.71
C THR A 131 25.91 11.09 5.67
N THR A 132 27.11 11.35 5.16
CA THR A 132 28.31 11.82 5.86
C THR A 132 28.09 12.65 7.13
N LYS A 133 28.94 12.41 8.13
CA LYS A 133 29.49 13.49 8.98
C LYS A 133 30.98 13.65 8.68
N LYS A 134 31.38 14.90 8.47
CA LYS A 134 32.76 15.38 8.30
C LYS A 134 33.72 14.69 9.31
N ASN A 135 34.78 14.04 8.81
CA ASN A 135 35.94 13.54 9.56
C ASN A 135 35.71 12.40 10.59
N ILE A 136 35.10 11.29 10.19
CA ILE A 136 35.09 10.08 11.05
C ILE A 136 35.97 9.00 10.39
N LEU A 137 36.84 8.37 11.19
CA LEU A 137 37.54 7.12 10.88
C LEU A 137 36.52 6.01 10.58
N ASN A 138 36.94 4.93 9.91
CA ASN A 138 36.07 3.78 9.63
C ASN A 138 35.24 3.41 10.88
N PHE A 139 33.91 3.44 10.75
CA PHE A 139 32.98 3.18 11.84
C PHE A 139 31.98 2.12 11.43
N THR A 140 31.82 1.09 12.27
CA THR A 140 30.78 0.06 12.17
C THR A 140 29.68 0.31 13.19
N GLY A 141 28.44 0.02 12.83
CA GLY A 141 27.29 0.17 13.72
C GLY A 141 26.15 -0.77 13.37
N SER A 142 25.10 -0.75 14.19
CA SER A 142 23.85 -1.46 13.93
C SER A 142 22.63 -0.54 14.09
N LEU A 143 21.56 -0.82 13.35
CA LEU A 143 20.27 -0.15 13.46
C LEU A 143 19.14 -1.18 13.51
N ILE A 144 18.08 -0.88 14.25
CA ILE A 144 16.89 -1.73 14.32
C ILE A 144 15.79 -1.12 13.44
N LEU A 145 15.42 -1.80 12.36
CA LEU A 145 14.27 -1.43 11.53
C LEU A 145 13.14 -2.44 11.71
N SER A 146 11.99 -1.98 12.22
CA SER A 146 10.80 -2.81 12.47
C SER A 146 11.11 -4.09 13.27
N GLY A 147 11.97 -3.99 14.29
CA GLY A 147 12.35 -5.12 15.16
C GLY A 147 13.53 -5.96 14.68
N LYS A 148 14.16 -5.61 13.55
CA LYS A 148 15.30 -6.35 12.99
C LYS A 148 16.56 -5.51 12.95
N GLU A 149 17.65 -6.06 13.48
CA GLU A 149 18.96 -5.41 13.51
C GLU A 149 19.70 -5.55 12.16
N ILE A 150 20.34 -4.46 11.72
CA ILE A 150 21.07 -4.34 10.45
C ILE A 150 22.41 -3.70 10.74
N PHE A 151 23.49 -4.33 10.31
CA PHE A 151 24.86 -3.85 10.49
C PHE A 151 25.29 -3.00 9.30
N PHE A 152 26.07 -1.96 9.54
CA PHE A 152 26.62 -1.08 8.52
C PHE A 152 28.07 -0.71 8.87
N GLU A 153 28.86 -0.33 7.85
CA GLU A 153 30.21 0.19 7.97
C GLU A 153 30.32 1.50 7.17
N THR A 154 31.13 2.45 7.62
CA THR A 154 31.42 3.70 6.93
C THR A 154 32.87 3.72 6.44
N PHE A 155 33.09 4.28 5.26
CA PHE A 155 34.42 4.50 4.70
C PHE A 155 34.62 5.99 4.51
N ASN A 156 35.81 6.48 4.83
CA ASN A 156 36.15 7.88 4.69
C ASN A 156 36.14 8.28 3.19
N THR A 157 35.16 9.09 2.78
CA THR A 157 35.11 9.69 1.44
C THR A 157 35.31 11.21 1.54
N THR A 158 36.19 11.76 0.69
CA THR A 158 36.59 13.19 0.71
C THR A 158 35.59 14.13 0.02
N THR A 159 34.44 13.61 -0.41
CA THR A 159 33.38 14.35 -1.13
C THR A 159 32.03 14.04 -0.47
N PRO A 160 31.06 14.97 -0.44
CA PRO A 160 29.71 14.67 0.01
C PRO A 160 29.09 13.65 -0.95
N GLN A 161 29.18 12.38 -0.56
CA GLN A 161 28.64 11.21 -1.23
C GLN A 161 27.82 10.42 -0.20
N TYR A 162 26.97 9.52 -0.66
CA TYR A 162 26.37 8.52 0.23
C TYR A 162 27.48 7.52 0.59
N ASP A 163 27.81 7.39 1.88
CA ASP A 163 28.82 6.44 2.33
C ASP A 163 28.31 5.00 2.15
N SER A 164 29.20 4.11 1.74
CA SER A 164 28.86 2.75 1.30
C SER A 164 28.45 1.83 2.44
N VAL A 165 27.32 1.13 2.29
CA VAL A 165 27.03 -0.05 3.10
C VAL A 165 27.65 -1.27 2.45
N VAL A 166 28.63 -1.85 3.13
CA VAL A 166 29.23 -3.13 2.73
C VAL A 166 28.26 -4.24 3.08
N MET A 167 27.62 -4.77 2.04
CA MET A 167 27.15 -6.16 2.07
C MET A 167 28.33 -7.07 1.72
N ASP A 168 28.18 -8.39 1.89
CA ASP A 168 29.23 -9.44 1.78
C ASP A 168 30.17 -9.37 0.55
N ASN A 169 29.93 -8.47 -0.41
CA ASN A 169 30.66 -8.31 -1.66
C ASN A 169 31.34 -6.93 -1.88
N GLY A 170 31.34 -6.01 -0.93
CA GLY A 170 32.20 -4.80 -1.00
C GLY A 170 31.77 -3.68 -1.98
N THR A 171 30.47 -3.53 -2.25
CA THR A 171 29.92 -2.58 -3.23
C THR A 171 30.16 -1.10 -2.89
N LYS A 172 30.50 -0.30 -3.91
CA LYS A 172 30.74 1.15 -3.81
C LYS A 172 29.54 1.96 -4.35
N ILE A 173 29.21 3.06 -3.67
CA ILE A 173 28.09 3.93 -4.06
C ILE A 173 28.57 5.09 -4.93
N THR A 174 27.94 5.31 -6.09
CA THR A 174 28.14 6.52 -6.90
C THR A 174 26.85 7.35 -6.92
N ALA A 175 26.88 8.51 -6.27
CA ALA A 175 25.75 9.45 -6.26
C ALA A 175 25.70 10.25 -7.57
N ILE A 176 24.51 10.34 -8.19
CA ILE A 176 24.24 11.23 -9.31
C ILE A 176 23.08 12.18 -8.94
N LYS A 177 23.04 13.34 -9.59
CA LYS A 177 21.96 14.34 -9.52
C LYS A 177 20.57 13.69 -9.73
N ASN A 178 19.54 14.21 -9.07
CA ASN A 178 18.11 13.85 -9.16
C ASN A 178 17.66 12.61 -8.36
N ASP A 179 18.11 12.48 -7.10
CA ASP A 179 17.63 11.43 -6.17
C ASP A 179 17.78 9.99 -6.68
N ILE A 180 18.73 9.78 -7.59
CA ILE A 180 19.04 8.49 -8.20
C ILE A 180 20.50 8.14 -7.93
N VAL A 181 20.71 6.92 -7.43
CA VAL A 181 22.01 6.40 -7.06
C VAL A 181 22.27 5.11 -7.84
N TYR A 182 23.51 4.90 -8.29
CA TYR A 182 23.91 3.66 -8.97
C TYR A 182 24.86 2.83 -8.10
N LEU A 183 24.55 1.55 -7.93
CA LEU A 183 25.38 0.55 -7.23
C LEU A 183 25.65 -0.62 -8.19
N ASP A 184 26.91 -0.87 -8.54
CA ASP A 184 27.31 -1.97 -9.44
C ASP A 184 26.43 -2.10 -10.71
N SER A 185 26.07 -0.96 -11.31
CA SER A 185 25.17 -0.82 -12.49
C SER A 185 23.67 -0.91 -12.22
N GLN A 186 23.24 -1.20 -10.99
CA GLN A 186 21.83 -1.15 -10.59
C GLN A 186 21.41 0.26 -10.19
N LYS A 187 20.18 0.63 -10.57
CA LYS A 187 19.60 1.95 -10.29
C LYS A 187 18.77 1.89 -9.01
N TYR A 188 19.02 2.83 -8.10
CA TYR A 188 18.27 3.04 -6.87
C TYR A 188 17.67 4.44 -6.84
N TYR A 189 16.53 4.56 -6.18
CA TYR A 189 15.84 5.81 -5.88
C TYR A 189 16.00 6.16 -4.41
N VAL A 190 16.17 7.43 -4.07
CA VAL A 190 16.17 7.88 -2.67
C VAL A 190 14.72 7.94 -2.18
N ASP A 191 14.36 7.10 -1.20
CA ASP A 191 12.98 6.98 -0.68
C ASP A 191 12.76 7.84 0.57
N THR A 192 13.75 7.92 1.47
CA THR A 192 13.66 8.74 2.69
C THR A 192 15.05 9.14 3.18
N ILE A 193 15.17 10.36 3.71
CA ILE A 193 16.36 10.90 4.37
C ILE A 193 15.98 11.19 5.83
N ASP A 194 16.73 10.68 6.81
CA ASP A 194 16.49 11.05 8.22
C ASP A 194 16.72 12.56 8.44
N THR A 195 15.90 13.15 9.31
CA THR A 195 15.88 14.57 9.70
C THR A 195 17.22 15.12 10.21
N LYS A 196 18.14 14.25 10.64
CA LYS A 196 19.51 14.62 11.03
C LYS A 196 20.54 14.46 9.90
N GLY A 197 20.11 14.07 8.71
CA GLY A 197 20.97 13.78 7.57
C GLY A 197 21.99 12.69 7.88
N GLN A 198 21.64 11.70 8.70
CA GLN A 198 22.56 10.62 9.10
C GLN A 198 22.47 9.40 8.18
N PHE A 199 21.30 9.13 7.60
CA PHE A 199 21.10 8.03 6.67
C PHE A 199 20.07 8.35 5.60
N VAL A 200 20.18 7.63 4.49
CA VAL A 200 19.20 7.53 3.42
C VAL A 200 18.76 6.10 3.21
N ILE A 201 17.52 5.94 2.78
CA ILE A 201 16.98 4.68 2.33
C ILE A 201 16.99 4.70 0.81
N LEU A 202 17.80 3.85 0.22
CA LEU A 202 17.86 3.60 -1.21
C LEU A 202 16.92 2.45 -1.55
N LYS A 203 16.03 2.69 -2.50
CA LYS A 203 14.99 1.75 -2.92
C LYS A 203 15.24 1.30 -4.36
N SER A 204 15.12 0.00 -4.61
CA SER A 204 15.07 -0.58 -5.95
C SER A 204 13.81 -1.42 -6.10
N ASN A 205 13.07 -1.23 -7.19
CA ASN A 205 11.88 -2.03 -7.47
C ASN A 205 12.32 -3.37 -8.08
N ILE A 206 12.00 -4.48 -7.43
CA ILE A 206 12.28 -5.84 -7.91
C ILE A 206 11.06 -6.42 -8.63
N VAL A 207 9.86 -6.10 -8.14
CA VAL A 207 8.58 -6.57 -8.67
C VAL A 207 7.58 -5.43 -8.67
N ASP A 208 6.80 -5.33 -9.72
CA ASP A 208 5.59 -4.50 -9.84
C ASP A 208 4.55 -5.31 -10.62
N CYS A 209 3.66 -5.99 -9.93
CA CYS A 209 2.72 -6.95 -10.50
C CYS A 209 1.29 -6.47 -10.33
N GLY A 210 0.56 -6.29 -11.43
CA GLY A 210 -0.85 -5.88 -11.43
C GLY A 210 -1.08 -4.42 -11.82
N LYS A 211 -2.35 -4.00 -11.91
CA LYS A 211 -2.72 -2.66 -12.44
C LYS A 211 -2.43 -1.63 -11.37
N GLN A 212 -2.21 -0.38 -11.74
CA GLN A 212 -2.40 0.68 -10.76
C GLN A 212 -3.90 0.75 -10.38
N PRO A 213 -4.22 1.02 -9.10
CA PRO A 213 -5.60 1.18 -8.69
C PRO A 213 -6.24 2.37 -9.43
N PRO A 214 -7.54 2.33 -9.76
CA PRO A 214 -8.23 3.49 -10.31
C PRO A 214 -8.39 4.60 -9.26
N ASP A 215 -8.27 5.86 -9.68
CA ASP A 215 -8.29 7.03 -8.79
C ASP A 215 -9.60 7.20 -7.98
N ASN A 216 -10.69 6.57 -8.43
CA ASN A 216 -12.04 6.72 -7.89
C ASN A 216 -12.53 5.48 -7.13
N MET A 217 -11.65 4.55 -6.77
CA MET A 217 -12.00 3.38 -5.99
C MET A 217 -11.40 3.43 -4.59
N TYR A 218 -12.12 2.88 -3.61
CA TYR A 218 -11.53 2.67 -2.31
C TYR A 218 -10.42 1.61 -2.42
N THR A 219 -9.24 1.96 -1.93
CA THR A 219 -8.04 1.11 -1.98
C THR A 219 -7.47 0.97 -0.59
N ALA A 220 -7.15 -0.25 -0.19
CA ALA A 220 -6.36 -0.52 1.01
C ALA A 220 -4.92 -0.87 0.64
N ILE A 221 -3.97 -0.39 1.43
CA ILE A 221 -2.54 -0.61 1.21
C ILE A 221 -1.93 -1.18 2.48
N HIS A 222 -1.31 -2.35 2.36
CA HIS A 222 -0.47 -2.90 3.43
C HIS A 222 0.95 -3.13 2.95
N LYS A 223 1.88 -2.90 3.87
CA LYS A 223 3.31 -3.11 3.67
C LYS A 223 3.86 -4.07 4.72
N ARG A 224 4.70 -5.00 4.29
CA ARG A 224 5.44 -5.96 5.14
C ARG A 224 6.89 -6.01 4.71
N TYR A 225 7.74 -6.61 5.55
CA TYR A 225 9.17 -6.64 5.33
C TYR A 225 9.74 -8.05 5.55
N LEU A 226 10.63 -8.48 4.67
CA LEU A 226 11.40 -9.72 4.72
C LEU A 226 12.92 -9.44 4.64
N LYS A 227 13.76 -10.47 4.82
CA LYS A 227 15.22 -10.42 4.62
C LYS A 227 15.63 -10.98 3.25
N GLN A 228 16.61 -10.37 2.58
CA GLN A 228 17.29 -10.98 1.43
C GLN A 228 18.75 -10.54 1.40
N ASN A 229 19.72 -11.46 1.52
CA ASN A 229 21.17 -11.15 1.38
C ASN A 229 21.59 -9.85 2.10
N ASN A 230 21.25 -9.73 3.39
CA ASN A 230 21.46 -8.55 4.24
C ASN A 230 20.64 -7.28 3.92
N ASN A 231 19.88 -7.27 2.83
CA ASN A 231 18.87 -6.25 2.55
C ASN A 231 17.54 -6.51 3.27
N ILE A 232 16.75 -5.44 3.33
CA ILE A 232 15.33 -5.50 3.64
C ILE A 232 14.58 -5.55 2.33
N VAL A 233 13.62 -6.46 2.23
CA VAL A 233 12.68 -6.49 1.11
C VAL A 233 11.32 -6.07 1.63
N GLY A 234 10.78 -4.95 1.12
CA GLY A 234 9.41 -4.55 1.44
C GLY A 234 8.44 -5.05 0.40
N ILE A 235 7.37 -5.67 0.88
CA ILE A 235 6.25 -6.17 0.10
C ILE A 235 5.10 -5.21 0.34
N LYS A 236 4.68 -4.48 -0.68
CA LYS A 236 3.52 -3.60 -0.65
C LYS A 236 2.42 -4.22 -1.49
N VAL A 237 1.27 -4.44 -0.89
CA VAL A 237 0.05 -4.89 -1.59
C VAL A 237 -0.96 -3.76 -1.52
N THR A 238 -1.40 -3.32 -2.69
CA THR A 238 -2.55 -2.43 -2.85
C THR A 238 -3.71 -3.27 -3.34
N TYR A 239 -4.87 -3.15 -2.74
CA TYR A 239 -6.03 -3.99 -3.04
C TYR A 239 -7.28 -3.12 -3.19
N TRP A 240 -8.10 -3.45 -4.18
CA TRP A 240 -9.36 -2.76 -4.46
C TRP A 240 -10.38 -3.73 -5.07
N GLY A 241 -11.65 -3.38 -5.03
CA GLY A 241 -12.72 -4.25 -5.52
C GLY A 241 -14.00 -3.48 -5.82
N TYR A 242 -14.89 -4.16 -6.55
CA TYR A 242 -16.21 -3.66 -6.98
C TYR A 242 -17.34 -4.38 -6.24
#